data_AF-A0A7X7KRK0-F1
#
_entry.id   AF-A0A7X7KRK0-F1
#
_cell.length_a   1.000
_cell.length_b   1.000
_cell.length_c   1.000
_cell.angle_alpha   90.00
_cell.angle_beta   90.00
_cell.angle_gamma   90.00
#
_symmetry.space_group_name_H-M   'P 1'
#
loop_
_entity.id
_entity.type
_entity.pdbx_description
1 polymer ?
#
loop_
_entity_poly.entity_id
_entity_poly.type
_entity_poly.pdbx_seq_one_letter_code
_entity_poly.pdbx_strand_id
1 'polypeptide(L)'
;MQTQHRHDDTQAARDLARVRRVVAAGYDLNRKSRRCDTPLRHAILCIGNPRARLRAVRALLAAGAEVDPEPDGNGPLFAAVIQQDATVMQVLLDHRAAADREHDMGEPILDWAEFDYRSETYGEDMELPERPTAADSATMDTWLAFLDRIAVKHGKRRPDYLLLLRNHGARTYAEMHPERA
;
A
#
# COMPACT_ATOMS: atom_id res chain seq x y z
N MET A 1 15.72 4.17 -26.23
CA MET A 1 15.26 3.88 -24.84
C MET A 1 16.38 3.65 -23.82
N GLN A 2 17.67 3.61 -24.18
CA GLN A 2 18.76 3.27 -23.22
C GLN A 2 19.28 4.43 -22.35
N THR A 3 18.94 5.68 -22.64
CA THR A 3 19.46 6.86 -21.92
C THR A 3 18.72 7.18 -20.62
N GLN A 4 17.42 6.87 -20.53
CA GLN A 4 16.61 7.14 -19.34
C GLN A 4 16.94 6.19 -18.19
N HIS A 5 17.12 4.90 -18.49
CA HIS A 5 17.40 3.87 -17.49
C HIS A 5 18.73 4.12 -16.77
N ARG A 6 19.77 4.48 -17.53
CA ARG A 6 21.09 4.82 -16.98
C ARG A 6 21.08 6.07 -16.10
N HIS A 7 20.20 7.04 -16.39
CA HIS A 7 20.05 8.24 -15.56
C HIS A 7 19.32 7.92 -14.24
N ASP A 8 18.25 7.13 -14.31
CA ASP A 8 17.46 6.75 -13.14
C ASP A 8 18.30 5.88 -12.16
N ASP A 9 19.16 4.99 -12.67
CA ASP A 9 20.08 4.19 -11.86
C ASP A 9 21.12 5.05 -11.13
N THR A 10 21.71 6.04 -11.82
CA THR A 10 22.68 6.96 -11.20
C THR A 10 22.02 7.84 -10.13
N GLN A 11 20.77 8.24 -10.35
CA GLN A 11 20.04 9.06 -9.40
C GLN A 11 19.64 8.27 -8.15
N ALA A 12 19.18 7.02 -8.31
CA ALA A 12 18.87 6.13 -7.18
C ALA A 12 20.11 5.88 -6.30
N ALA A 13 21.27 5.62 -6.90
CA ALA A 13 22.53 5.48 -6.18
C ALA A 13 22.90 6.74 -5.39
N ARG A 14 22.66 7.93 -5.99
CA ARG A 14 22.90 9.23 -5.32
C ARG A 14 21.97 9.44 -4.13
N ASP A 15 20.69 9.08 -4.27
CA ASP A 15 19.69 9.22 -3.21
C ASP A 15 20.02 8.26 -2.04
N LEU A 16 20.38 7.00 -2.32
CA LEU A 16 20.84 6.05 -1.31
C LEU A 16 22.11 6.55 -0.59
N ALA A 17 23.09 7.07 -1.32
CA ALA A 17 24.31 7.63 -0.73
C ALA A 17 24.02 8.86 0.15
N ARG A 18 22.97 9.64 -0.16
CA ARG A 18 22.51 10.74 0.68
C ARG A 18 21.88 10.23 1.97
N VAL A 19 20.98 9.25 1.89
CA VAL A 19 20.35 8.64 3.07
C VAL A 19 21.42 8.03 3.97
N ARG A 20 22.34 7.21 3.43
CA ARG A 20 23.42 6.58 4.22
C ARG A 20 24.31 7.58 4.94
N ARG A 21 24.62 8.73 4.34
CA ARG A 21 25.39 9.79 5.01
C ARG A 21 24.65 10.39 6.20
N VAL A 22 23.34 10.59 6.08
CA VAL A 22 22.50 11.10 7.16
C VAL A 22 22.44 10.08 8.31
N VAL A 23 22.30 8.79 8.01
CA VAL A 23 22.38 7.71 9.00
C VAL A 23 23.75 7.67 9.69
N ALA A 24 24.84 7.76 8.94
CA ALA A 24 26.20 7.77 9.48
C ALA A 24 26.47 8.98 10.41
N ALA A 25 25.71 10.07 10.25
CA ALA A 25 25.76 11.24 11.14
C ALA A 25 24.92 11.06 12.42
N GLY A 26 24.39 9.87 12.68
CA GLY A 26 23.61 9.54 13.88
C GLY A 26 22.11 9.79 13.76
N TYR A 27 21.59 10.01 12.54
CA TYR A 27 20.15 10.10 12.33
C TYR A 27 19.51 8.71 12.38
N ASP A 28 18.50 8.56 13.22
CA ASP A 28 17.70 7.35 13.35
C ASP A 28 16.58 7.33 12.29
N LEU A 29 16.65 6.35 11.36
CA LEU A 29 15.67 6.16 10.29
C LEU A 29 14.32 5.62 10.74
N ASN A 30 14.22 5.13 11.97
CA ASN A 30 13.00 4.53 12.52
C ASN A 30 12.37 5.43 13.60
N ARG A 31 13.06 6.51 14.00
CA ARG A 31 12.53 7.50 14.93
C ARG A 31 11.26 8.15 14.38
N LYS A 32 10.16 7.94 15.10
CA LYS A 32 8.88 8.60 14.81
C LYS A 32 8.99 10.12 14.99
N SER A 33 8.39 10.87 14.07
CA SER A 33 8.24 12.32 14.18
C SER A 33 7.18 12.70 15.23
N ARG A 34 6.97 14.00 15.47
CA ARG A 34 5.87 14.49 16.34
C ARG A 34 4.46 14.11 15.82
N ARG A 35 4.34 13.68 14.56
CA ARG A 35 3.10 13.17 13.96
C ARG A 35 3.06 11.64 13.91
N CYS A 36 3.90 10.97 14.69
CA CYS A 36 4.11 9.52 14.69
C CYS A 36 4.63 8.94 13.36
N ASP A 37 4.92 9.76 12.35
CA ASP A 37 5.48 9.28 11.08
C ASP A 37 6.92 8.81 11.21
N THR A 38 7.22 7.60 10.73
CA THR A 38 8.59 7.24 10.35
C THR A 38 8.99 7.98 9.07
N PRO A 39 10.29 8.21 8.83
CA PRO A 39 10.81 8.71 7.55
C PRO A 39 10.26 7.96 6.33
N LEU A 40 10.07 6.64 6.43
CA LEU A 40 9.48 5.81 5.39
C LEU A 40 8.01 6.18 5.13
N ARG A 41 7.19 6.25 6.18
CA ARG A 41 5.78 6.67 6.06
C ARG A 41 5.65 8.08 5.50
N HIS A 42 6.46 9.01 5.99
CA HIS A 42 6.46 10.41 5.55
C HIS A 42 6.77 10.54 4.05
N ALA A 43 7.76 9.78 3.54
CA ALA A 43 8.09 9.79 2.12
C ALA A 43 6.90 9.35 1.25
N ILE A 44 6.09 8.39 1.71
CA ILE A 44 4.93 7.87 0.99
C ILE A 44 3.80 8.92 0.93
N LEU A 45 3.52 9.56 2.06
CA LEU A 45 2.40 10.51 2.17
C LEU A 45 2.73 11.89 1.57
N CYS A 46 3.95 12.37 1.73
CA CYS A 46 4.27 13.79 1.46
C CYS A 46 4.98 14.03 0.13
N ILE A 47 5.55 13.01 -0.52
CA ILE A 47 6.18 13.19 -1.84
C ILE A 47 5.13 13.01 -2.93
N GLY A 48 4.70 14.12 -3.53
CA GLY A 48 3.67 14.12 -4.59
C GLY A 48 4.12 13.55 -5.93
N ASN A 49 5.44 13.58 -6.24
CA ASN A 49 5.95 13.02 -7.48
C ASN A 49 6.14 11.49 -7.37
N PRO A 50 5.44 10.65 -8.16
CA PRO A 50 5.49 9.18 -7.99
C PRO A 50 6.89 8.58 -8.17
N ARG A 51 7.68 9.08 -9.14
CA ARG A 51 9.05 8.59 -9.37
C ARG A 51 9.99 8.97 -8.24
N ALA A 52 9.86 10.18 -7.69
CA ALA A 52 10.66 10.61 -6.55
C ALA A 52 10.26 9.86 -5.28
N ARG A 53 8.96 9.61 -5.07
CA ARG A 53 8.43 8.83 -3.95
C ARG A 53 8.97 7.40 -3.99
N LEU A 54 8.86 6.72 -5.13
CA LEU A 54 9.39 5.37 -5.30
C LEU A 54 10.90 5.29 -5.04
N ARG A 55 11.68 6.26 -5.56
CA ARG A 55 13.13 6.32 -5.30
C ARG A 55 13.44 6.53 -3.81
N ALA A 56 12.71 7.42 -3.14
CA ALA A 56 12.88 7.68 -1.71
C ALA A 56 12.56 6.44 -0.88
N VAL A 57 11.44 5.77 -1.15
CA VAL A 57 11.05 4.51 -0.49
C VAL A 57 12.13 3.44 -0.65
N ARG A 58 12.59 3.18 -1.88
CA ARG A 58 13.66 2.20 -2.15
C ARG A 58 14.97 2.58 -1.44
N ALA A 59 15.35 3.85 -1.44
CA ALA A 59 16.56 4.31 -0.78
C ALA A 59 16.49 4.16 0.75
N LEU A 60 15.33 4.44 1.36
CA LEU A 60 15.11 4.29 2.80
C LEU A 60 15.16 2.81 3.21
N LEU A 61 14.45 1.94 2.49
CA LEU A 61 14.48 0.49 2.74
C LEU A 61 15.89 -0.08 2.57
N ALA A 62 16.61 0.30 1.51
CA ALA A 62 18.00 -0.13 1.29
C ALA A 62 19.01 0.44 2.30
N ALA A 63 18.61 1.47 3.05
CA ALA A 63 19.39 2.02 4.16
C ALA A 63 19.01 1.42 5.52
N GLY A 64 18.05 0.49 5.57
CA GLY A 64 17.64 -0.21 6.79
C GLY A 64 16.45 0.41 7.53
N ALA A 65 15.64 1.25 6.87
CA ALA A 65 14.36 1.68 7.43
C ALA A 65 13.45 0.45 7.65
N GLU A 66 12.80 0.39 8.82
CA GLU A 66 11.84 -0.64 9.15
C GLU A 66 10.61 -0.54 8.25
N VAL A 67 10.27 -1.66 7.60
CA VAL A 67 9.09 -1.75 6.73
C VAL A 67 7.78 -1.76 7.54
N ASP A 68 7.83 -2.36 8.73
CA ASP A 68 6.74 -2.53 9.68
C ASP A 68 7.12 -2.00 11.08
N PRO A 69 7.31 -0.67 11.24
CA PRO A 69 7.58 -0.07 12.54
C PRO A 69 6.42 -0.34 13.53
N GLU A 70 6.70 -0.22 14.84
CA GLU A 70 5.79 -0.57 15.95
C GLU A 70 4.32 -0.19 15.72
N PRO A 71 3.38 -1.04 16.19
CA PRO A 71 2.00 -1.10 15.74
C PRO A 71 1.18 0.06 16.32
N ASP A 72 1.18 1.19 15.63
CA ASP A 72 0.17 2.24 15.81
C ASP A 72 -0.94 2.14 14.73
N GLY A 73 -1.06 0.98 14.08
CA GLY A 73 -2.02 0.69 13.00
C GLY A 73 -1.76 1.44 11.69
N ASN A 74 -0.96 2.49 11.72
CA ASN A 74 -0.80 3.45 10.64
C ASN A 74 0.55 3.28 9.91
N GLY A 75 0.93 2.04 9.64
CA GLY A 75 2.25 1.70 9.08
C GLY A 75 2.48 2.18 7.64
N PRO A 76 3.72 2.03 7.12
CA PRO A 76 4.08 2.37 5.74
C PRO A 76 3.20 1.70 4.69
N LEU A 77 2.79 0.44 4.90
CA LEU A 77 1.90 -0.26 3.96
C LEU A 77 0.52 0.41 3.88
N PHE A 78 -0.09 0.74 5.03
CA PHE A 78 -1.38 1.43 5.06
C PHE A 78 -1.29 2.83 4.42
N ALA A 79 -0.18 3.56 4.62
CA ALA A 79 0.05 4.82 3.92
C ALA A 79 0.09 4.67 2.39
N ALA A 80 0.63 3.56 1.88
CA ALA A 80 0.65 3.28 0.44
C ALA A 80 -0.74 2.87 -0.09
N VAL A 81 -1.55 2.21 0.74
CA VAL A 81 -2.97 1.90 0.47
C VAL A 81 -3.79 3.17 0.35
N ILE A 82 -3.69 4.11 1.31
CA ILE A 82 -4.38 5.41 1.24
C ILE A 82 -4.03 6.17 -0.05
N GLN A 83 -2.77 6.13 -0.45
CA GLN A 83 -2.30 6.78 -1.69
C GLN A 83 -2.66 6.00 -2.95
N GLN A 84 -3.20 4.78 -2.80
CA GLN A 84 -3.49 3.80 -3.84
C GLN A 84 -2.30 3.59 -4.80
N ASP A 85 -1.09 3.64 -4.25
CA ASP A 85 0.16 3.53 -4.99
C ASP A 85 0.61 2.07 -5.03
N ALA A 86 0.03 1.30 -5.95
CA ALA A 86 0.35 -0.12 -6.13
C ALA A 86 1.86 -0.38 -6.35
N THR A 87 2.59 0.58 -6.92
CA THR A 87 4.03 0.43 -7.15
C THR A 87 4.82 0.52 -5.84
N VAL A 88 4.48 1.48 -4.98
CA VAL A 88 5.07 1.58 -3.64
C VAL A 88 4.63 0.40 -2.76
N MET A 89 3.37 0.00 -2.83
CA MET A 89 2.87 -1.18 -2.12
C MET A 89 3.64 -2.45 -2.49
N GLN A 90 3.86 -2.69 -3.79
CA GLN A 90 4.63 -3.85 -4.25
C GLN A 90 6.03 -3.85 -3.62
N VAL A 91 6.71 -2.69 -3.58
CA VAL A 91 8.03 -2.58 -2.94
C VAL A 91 7.97 -2.91 -1.45
N LEU A 92 6.98 -2.42 -0.72
CA LEU A 92 6.85 -2.70 0.71
C LEU A 92 6.59 -4.20 0.95
N LEU A 93 5.70 -4.81 0.16
CA LEU A 93 5.36 -6.22 0.24
C LEU A 93 6.53 -7.13 -0.17
N ASP A 94 7.31 -6.75 -1.18
CA ASP A 94 8.57 -7.42 -1.55
C ASP A 94 9.59 -7.38 -0.41
N HIS A 95 9.54 -6.31 0.39
CA HIS A 95 10.32 -6.16 1.64
C HIS A 95 9.64 -6.80 2.86
N ARG A 96 8.62 -7.64 2.66
CA ARG A 96 7.89 -8.40 3.68
C ARG A 96 7.08 -7.55 4.66
N ALA A 97 6.53 -6.42 4.20
CA ALA A 97 5.45 -5.75 4.92
C ALA A 97 4.29 -6.74 5.17
N ALA A 98 3.78 -6.78 6.39
CA ALA A 98 2.66 -7.64 6.75
C ALA A 98 1.36 -7.12 6.13
N ALA A 99 0.82 -7.88 5.17
CA ALA A 99 -0.39 -7.52 4.43
C ALA A 99 -1.69 -7.73 5.22
N ASP A 100 -1.66 -8.58 6.25
CA ASP A 100 -2.80 -8.97 7.08
C ASP A 100 -2.89 -8.17 8.40
N ARG A 101 -2.36 -6.93 8.40
CA ARG A 101 -2.45 -6.05 9.57
C ARG A 101 -3.80 -5.34 9.64
N GLU A 102 -4.13 -4.95 10.86
CA GLU A 102 -5.21 -4.01 11.16
C GLU A 102 -4.67 -2.59 11.17
N HIS A 103 -5.49 -1.64 10.70
CA HIS A 103 -5.19 -0.23 10.90
C HIS A 103 -5.60 0.23 12.31
N ASP A 104 -5.42 1.51 12.62
CA ASP A 104 -5.59 2.07 13.98
C ASP A 104 -6.98 1.89 14.61
N MET A 105 -8.02 1.57 13.83
CA MET A 105 -9.37 1.27 14.32
C MET A 105 -9.61 -0.22 14.57
N GLY A 106 -8.59 -1.08 14.40
CA GLY A 106 -8.72 -2.54 14.56
C GLY A 106 -9.41 -3.25 13.39
N GLU A 107 -9.58 -2.55 12.26
CA GLU A 107 -10.11 -3.13 11.03
C GLU A 107 -8.96 -3.59 10.12
N PRO A 108 -9.02 -4.81 9.55
CA PRO A 108 -8.03 -5.29 8.60
C PRO A 108 -7.87 -4.34 7.43
N ILE A 109 -6.62 -4.11 7.00
CA ILE A 109 -6.31 -3.20 5.89
C ILE A 109 -7.10 -3.58 4.63
N LEU A 110 -7.35 -4.88 4.38
CA LEU A 110 -8.10 -5.34 3.21
C LEU A 110 -9.56 -4.89 3.22
N ASP A 111 -10.25 -4.95 4.36
CA ASP A 111 -11.66 -4.55 4.47
C ASP A 111 -11.81 -3.04 4.29
N TRP A 112 -10.97 -2.25 4.99
CA TRP A 112 -10.94 -0.80 4.83
C TRP A 112 -10.65 -0.40 3.38
N ALA A 113 -9.66 -1.06 2.75
CA ALA A 113 -9.24 -0.77 1.38
C ALA A 113 -10.34 -1.11 0.35
N GLU A 114 -11.08 -2.20 0.55
CA GLU A 114 -12.21 -2.59 -0.28
C GLU A 114 -13.33 -1.56 -0.20
N PHE A 115 -13.65 -1.10 1.01
CA PHE A 115 -14.64 -0.07 1.24
C PHE A 115 -14.23 1.25 0.57
N ASP A 116 -13.00 1.71 0.81
CA ASP A 116 -12.43 2.92 0.20
C ASP A 116 -12.45 2.84 -1.32
N TYR A 117 -12.03 1.70 -1.89
CA TYR A 117 -12.08 1.47 -3.34
C TYR A 117 -13.47 1.67 -3.91
N ARG A 118 -14.50 1.11 -3.26
CA ARG A 118 -15.88 1.20 -3.73
C ARG A 118 -16.43 2.61 -3.61
N SER A 119 -16.19 3.25 -2.48
CA SER A 119 -16.58 4.64 -2.24
C SER A 119 -15.97 5.57 -3.30
N GLU A 120 -14.66 5.46 -3.55
CA GLU A 120 -13.94 6.31 -4.51
C GLU A 120 -14.31 6.01 -5.97
N THR A 121 -14.51 4.74 -6.32
CA THR A 121 -14.68 4.32 -7.72
C THR A 121 -16.14 4.39 -8.18
N TYR A 122 -17.08 4.14 -7.28
CA TYR A 122 -18.52 4.03 -7.56
C TYR A 122 -19.38 5.07 -6.81
N GLY A 123 -18.79 5.88 -5.93
CA GLY A 123 -19.49 6.96 -5.21
C GLY A 123 -19.95 6.55 -3.81
N GLU A 124 -20.40 7.54 -3.04
CA GLU A 124 -20.79 7.40 -1.62
C GLU A 124 -21.91 6.37 -1.39
N ASP A 125 -22.85 6.26 -2.35
CA ASP A 125 -23.94 5.29 -2.29
C ASP A 125 -23.46 3.84 -2.54
N MET A 126 -22.20 3.66 -2.94
CA MET A 126 -21.57 2.37 -3.29
C MET A 126 -22.40 1.52 -4.26
N GLU A 127 -23.20 2.16 -5.11
CA GLU A 127 -24.06 1.51 -6.08
C GLU A 127 -23.20 0.96 -7.23
N LEU A 128 -23.09 -0.37 -7.29
CA LEU A 128 -22.34 -1.02 -8.35
C LEU A 128 -23.18 -1.03 -9.64
N PRO A 129 -22.54 -0.80 -10.81
CA PRO A 129 -23.25 -0.74 -12.09
C PRO A 129 -23.86 -2.09 -12.49
N GLU A 130 -23.42 -3.18 -11.85
CA GLU A 130 -23.96 -4.52 -12.03
C GLU A 130 -24.18 -5.15 -10.66
N ARG A 131 -25.28 -5.92 -10.53
CA ARG A 131 -25.55 -6.67 -9.30
C ARG A 131 -24.65 -7.91 -9.25
N PRO A 132 -23.93 -8.14 -8.15
CA PRO A 132 -23.17 -9.37 -7.98
C PRO A 132 -24.11 -10.58 -7.91
N THR A 133 -23.67 -11.70 -8.47
CA THR A 133 -24.33 -12.98 -8.25
C THR A 133 -23.97 -13.56 -6.88
N ALA A 134 -24.70 -14.58 -6.42
CA ALA A 134 -24.35 -15.30 -5.20
C ALA A 134 -22.93 -15.90 -5.26
N ALA A 135 -22.45 -16.27 -6.46
CA ALA A 135 -21.10 -16.76 -6.66
C ALA A 135 -20.05 -15.64 -6.59
N ASP A 136 -20.36 -14.45 -7.09
CA ASP A 136 -19.45 -13.30 -7.02
C ASP A 136 -19.22 -12.88 -5.55
N SER A 137 -20.27 -12.89 -4.72
CA SER A 137 -20.19 -12.51 -3.30
C SER A 137 -19.85 -13.66 -2.34
N ALA A 138 -19.45 -14.83 -2.85
CA ALA A 138 -19.24 -16.02 -2.00
C ALA A 138 -17.98 -15.92 -1.12
N THR A 139 -16.91 -15.31 -1.62
CA THR A 139 -15.61 -15.17 -0.95
C THR A 139 -15.00 -13.82 -1.30
N MET A 140 -14.00 -13.39 -0.53
CA MET A 140 -13.25 -12.18 -0.87
C MET A 140 -12.55 -12.31 -2.23
N ASP A 141 -12.06 -13.51 -2.60
CA ASP A 141 -11.41 -13.73 -3.89
C ASP A 141 -12.38 -13.57 -5.08
N THR A 142 -13.57 -14.16 -4.98
CA THR A 142 -14.61 -14.01 -6.02
C THR A 142 -15.14 -12.59 -6.07
N TRP A 143 -15.19 -11.91 -4.92
CA TRP A 143 -15.62 -10.53 -4.81
C TRP A 143 -14.64 -9.58 -5.50
N LEU A 144 -13.34 -9.71 -5.24
CA LEU A 144 -12.31 -8.91 -5.92
C LEU A 144 -12.27 -9.18 -7.42
N ALA A 145 -12.45 -10.44 -7.85
CA ALA A 145 -12.56 -10.79 -9.26
C ALA A 145 -13.78 -10.15 -9.93
N PHE A 146 -14.90 -10.06 -9.21
CA PHE A 146 -16.08 -9.34 -9.66
C PHE A 146 -15.82 -7.84 -9.80
N LEU A 147 -15.25 -7.21 -8.78
CA LEU A 147 -14.88 -5.78 -8.80
C LEU A 147 -13.93 -5.46 -9.96
N ASP A 148 -12.94 -6.31 -10.22
CA ASP A 148 -12.03 -6.16 -11.35
C ASP A 148 -12.76 -6.24 -12.70
N ARG A 149 -13.65 -7.24 -12.86
CA ARG A 149 -14.46 -7.44 -14.06
C ARG A 149 -15.32 -6.21 -14.37
N ILE A 150 -16.05 -5.69 -13.38
CA ILE A 150 -16.91 -4.53 -13.59
C ILE A 150 -16.09 -3.25 -13.78
N ALA A 151 -14.92 -3.13 -13.14
CA ALA A 151 -14.05 -1.98 -13.34
C ALA A 151 -13.58 -1.90 -14.80
N VAL A 152 -13.09 -3.01 -15.35
CA VAL A 152 -12.68 -3.10 -16.76
C VAL A 152 -13.85 -2.80 -17.70
N LYS A 153 -15.01 -3.43 -17.47
CA LYS A 153 -16.18 -3.30 -18.34
C LYS A 153 -16.74 -1.87 -18.38
N HIS A 154 -16.72 -1.16 -17.25
CA HIS A 154 -17.23 0.21 -17.14
C HIS A 154 -16.15 1.28 -17.25
N GLY A 155 -14.93 0.91 -17.65
CA GLY A 155 -13.82 1.85 -17.83
C GLY A 155 -13.39 2.57 -16.55
N LYS A 156 -13.61 1.94 -15.39
CA LYS A 156 -13.20 2.43 -14.07
C LYS A 156 -11.77 1.97 -13.75
N ARG A 157 -11.17 2.60 -12.74
CA ARG A 157 -9.87 2.19 -12.20
C ARG A 157 -10.01 0.76 -11.65
N ARG A 158 -9.08 -0.12 -12.02
CA ARG A 158 -9.03 -1.50 -11.50
C ARG A 158 -8.62 -1.53 -10.02
N PRO A 159 -9.06 -2.52 -9.24
CA PRO A 159 -8.70 -2.68 -7.83
C PRO A 159 -7.30 -3.31 -7.65
N ASP A 160 -6.30 -2.88 -8.42
CA ASP A 160 -4.99 -3.54 -8.49
C ASP A 160 -4.31 -3.64 -7.11
N TYR A 161 -4.48 -2.62 -6.27
CA TYR A 161 -3.92 -2.61 -4.92
C TYR A 161 -4.63 -3.56 -3.95
N LEU A 162 -5.93 -3.84 -4.14
CA LEU A 162 -6.66 -4.85 -3.36
C LEU A 162 -6.19 -6.25 -3.74
N LEU A 163 -6.08 -6.50 -5.05
CA LEU A 163 -5.55 -7.76 -5.57
C LEU A 163 -4.13 -8.01 -5.06
N LEU A 164 -3.33 -6.95 -4.99
CA LEU A 164 -1.97 -7.03 -4.47
C LEU A 164 -1.95 -7.39 -2.98
N LEU A 165 -2.76 -6.74 -2.14
CA LEU A 165 -2.91 -7.13 -0.72
C LEU A 165 -3.33 -8.59 -0.59
N ARG A 166 -4.36 -9.00 -1.33
CA ARG A 166 -4.88 -10.37 -1.28
C ARG A 166 -3.82 -11.40 -1.69
N ASN A 167 -3.08 -11.15 -2.76
CA ASN A 167 -2.00 -12.02 -3.24
C ASN A 167 -0.84 -12.16 -2.24
N HIS A 168 -0.66 -11.17 -1.36
CA HIS A 168 0.32 -11.21 -0.28
C HIS A 168 -0.27 -11.72 1.06
N GLY A 169 -1.45 -12.35 1.02
CA GLY A 169 -2.04 -13.04 2.16
C GLY A 169 -2.89 -12.16 3.07
N ALA A 170 -3.28 -10.96 2.62
CA ALA A 170 -4.24 -10.15 3.36
C ALA A 170 -5.58 -10.89 3.49
N ARG A 171 -6.10 -10.89 4.70
CA ARG A 171 -7.34 -11.54 5.09
C ARG A 171 -8.36 -10.49 5.52
N THR A 172 -9.62 -10.83 5.36
CA THR A 172 -10.73 -10.04 5.92
C THR A 172 -10.89 -10.32 7.40
N TYR A 173 -11.66 -9.48 8.08
CA TYR A 173 -11.99 -9.63 9.49
C TYR A 173 -12.67 -10.97 9.75
N ALA A 174 -13.63 -11.34 8.90
CA ALA A 174 -14.34 -12.62 9.01
C ALA A 174 -13.39 -13.83 8.85
N GLU A 175 -12.37 -13.72 8.01
CA GLU A 175 -11.36 -14.77 7.82
C GLU A 175 -10.33 -14.82 8.98
N MET A 176 -10.07 -13.68 9.64
CA MET A 176 -9.18 -13.59 10.80
C MET A 176 -9.87 -14.04 12.10
N HIS A 177 -11.19 -13.84 12.20
CA HIS A 177 -12.02 -14.12 13.37
C HIS A 177 -13.23 -15.00 13.03
N PRO A 178 -13.01 -16.26 12.59
CA PRO A 178 -14.10 -17.15 12.19
C PRO A 178 -15.08 -17.46 13.33
N GLU A 179 -14.66 -17.29 14.59
CA GLU A 179 -15.49 -17.47 15.79
C GLU A 179 -16.51 -16.35 16.03
N ARG A 180 -16.39 -15.23 15.30
CA ARG A 180 -17.27 -14.04 15.42
C ARG A 180 -18.19 -13.84 14.21
N ALA A 181 -18.10 -14.72 13.21
CA ALA A 181 -18.84 -14.64 11.96
C ALA A 181 -20.23 -15.32 12.03
#